data_AF-A0ABD1GSC7-F1
#
_entry.id   AF-A0ABD1GSC7-F1
#
_cell.length_a   1.000
_cell.length_b   1.000
_cell.length_c   1.000
_cell.angle_alpha   90.00
_cell.angle_beta   90.00
_cell.angle_gamma   90.00
#
_symmetry.space_group_name_H-M   'P 1'
#
loop_
_entity.id
_entity.type
_entity.pdbx_description
1 polymer ?
#
loop_
_entity_poly.entity_id
_entity_poly.type
_entity_poly.pdbx_seq_one_letter_code
_entity_poly.pdbx_strand_id
1 'polypeptide(L)'
;MDASNGLGDFEETCDDDIKSFLDSSPPLKNAAEIKRKTEEFMRTNSNSENPKRIVLVTSGGTTVPLEQRCVRYIDNFSSGHRGATSAEYFLRAGYAVVFLYREGTYQPFCTSLPNNPLLECLQVTKESNIAACPQYEKTIKEAIINSHVVTSCGTLLKLPFTTIFEYLQNLKLIASSISSIGSRALFYLAAAVSDFYVPWESMAVHKIQSSSGPLDMRLVQVPKMLLMLRRDWAPKAFCISFKLETDKNILLKKAGTALEKYNMDMVVANELLTRKEEVIVVTKGGNVVVQRDRTRADADVEEPLIKLILDRHSASVSSVS
;
A
#
# COMPACT_ATOMS: atom_id res chain seq x y z
N MET A 1 -25.76 33.04 -13.71
CA MET A 1 -24.64 32.53 -14.55
C MET A 1 -23.91 31.53 -13.69
N ASP A 2 -24.04 30.28 -14.11
CA ASP A 2 -23.96 29.08 -13.29
C ASP A 2 -22.56 28.77 -12.77
N ALA A 3 -22.43 28.65 -11.44
CA ALA A 3 -21.25 28.07 -10.78
C ALA A 3 -21.35 26.54 -10.67
N SER A 4 -22.41 25.92 -11.20
CA SER A 4 -22.65 24.46 -11.15
C SER A 4 -22.07 23.68 -12.33
N ASN A 5 -21.63 24.32 -13.41
CA ASN A 5 -21.07 23.62 -14.59
C ASN A 5 -19.59 23.24 -14.44
N GLY A 6 -18.87 23.76 -13.43
CA GLY A 6 -17.43 23.52 -13.29
C GLY A 6 -17.03 22.20 -12.62
N LEU A 7 -17.91 21.60 -11.81
CA LEU A 7 -17.66 20.29 -11.20
C LEU A 7 -17.96 19.14 -12.16
N GLY A 8 -19.03 19.24 -12.97
CA GLY A 8 -19.42 18.21 -13.94
C GLY A 8 -18.34 17.96 -15.00
N ASP A 9 -17.80 19.01 -15.62
CA ASP A 9 -16.75 18.91 -16.64
C ASP A 9 -15.43 18.34 -16.08
N PHE A 10 -15.11 18.63 -14.82
CA PHE A 10 -13.88 18.14 -14.17
C PHE A 10 -14.00 16.67 -13.72
N GLU A 11 -15.22 16.23 -13.40
CA GLU A 11 -15.51 14.84 -13.03
C GLU A 11 -15.58 13.94 -14.28
N GLU A 12 -16.23 14.39 -15.36
CA GLU A 12 -16.36 13.61 -16.60
C GLU A 12 -14.99 13.41 -17.30
N THR A 13 -14.15 14.44 -17.33
CA THR A 13 -12.76 14.32 -17.83
C THR A 13 -11.87 13.40 -16.99
N CYS A 14 -12.07 13.37 -15.67
CA CYS A 14 -11.32 12.47 -14.78
C CYS A 14 -11.68 11.00 -15.01
N ASP A 15 -12.94 10.70 -15.33
CA ASP A 15 -13.42 9.34 -15.57
C ASP A 15 -12.93 8.79 -16.91
N ASP A 16 -12.92 9.63 -17.95
CA ASP A 16 -12.37 9.30 -19.25
C ASP A 16 -10.86 9.03 -19.20
N ASP A 17 -10.09 9.84 -18.47
CA ASP A 17 -8.66 9.64 -18.27
C ASP A 17 -8.36 8.29 -17.57
N ILE A 18 -9.19 7.92 -16.60
CA ILE A 18 -9.03 6.67 -15.84
C ILE A 18 -9.38 5.47 -16.71
N LYS A 19 -10.49 5.56 -17.45
CA LYS A 19 -10.88 4.52 -18.39
C LYS A 19 -9.82 4.34 -19.47
N SER A 20 -9.35 5.43 -20.07
CA SER A 20 -8.24 5.43 -21.03
C SER A 20 -6.99 4.79 -20.47
N PHE A 21 -6.59 5.12 -19.22
CA PHE A 21 -5.46 4.47 -18.56
C PHE A 21 -5.65 2.96 -18.44
N LEU A 22 -6.80 2.50 -17.95
CA LEU A 22 -7.06 1.08 -17.71
C LEU A 22 -7.19 0.28 -19.01
N ASP A 23 -7.81 0.86 -20.03
CA ASP A 23 -8.02 0.22 -21.33
C ASP A 23 -6.71 0.13 -22.13
N SER A 24 -5.85 1.14 -22.04
CA SER A 24 -4.53 1.15 -22.68
C SER A 24 -3.45 0.41 -21.88
N SER A 25 -3.71 0.04 -20.62
CA SER A 25 -2.75 -0.65 -19.77
C SER A 25 -2.37 -2.04 -20.32
N PRO A 26 -1.12 -2.49 -20.12
CA PRO A 26 -0.75 -3.87 -20.46
C PRO A 26 -1.63 -4.87 -19.69
N PRO A 27 -2.01 -6.01 -20.31
CA PRO A 27 -2.78 -7.03 -19.65
C PRO A 27 -2.10 -7.52 -18.37
N LEU A 28 -2.83 -7.51 -17.27
CA LEU A 28 -2.36 -8.06 -16.00
C LEU A 28 -2.27 -9.59 -16.10
N LYS A 29 -1.04 -10.12 -16.20
CA LYS A 29 -0.74 -11.55 -16.43
C LYS A 29 -1.51 -12.50 -15.51
N ASN A 30 -1.68 -12.14 -14.25
CA ASN A 30 -2.25 -13.00 -13.21
C ASN A 30 -3.62 -12.50 -12.70
N ALA A 31 -4.37 -11.73 -13.50
CA ALA A 31 -5.63 -11.11 -13.07
C ALA A 31 -6.64 -12.12 -12.51
N ALA A 32 -6.85 -13.24 -13.20
CA ALA A 32 -7.79 -14.28 -12.78
C ALA A 32 -7.37 -14.93 -11.45
N GLU A 33 -6.07 -15.17 -11.26
CA GLU A 33 -5.54 -15.75 -10.03
C GLU A 33 -5.68 -14.78 -8.85
N ILE A 34 -5.35 -13.50 -9.06
CA ILE A 34 -5.48 -12.44 -8.05
C ILE A 34 -6.93 -12.30 -7.61
N LYS A 35 -7.87 -12.26 -8.58
CA LYS A 35 -9.30 -12.21 -8.30
C LYS A 35 -9.74 -13.43 -7.48
N ARG A 36 -9.40 -14.64 -7.93
CA ARG A 36 -9.74 -15.89 -7.22
C ARG A 36 -9.20 -15.92 -5.79
N LYS A 37 -7.92 -15.58 -5.59
CA LYS A 37 -7.30 -15.53 -4.26
C LYS A 37 -7.96 -14.50 -3.35
N THR A 38 -8.31 -13.33 -3.89
CA THR A 38 -8.97 -12.27 -3.13
C THR A 38 -10.39 -12.70 -2.73
N GLU A 39 -11.18 -13.26 -3.64
CA GLU A 39 -12.53 -13.76 -3.34
C GLU A 39 -12.52 -14.91 -2.32
N GLU A 40 -11.56 -15.83 -2.42
CA GLU A 40 -11.35 -16.89 -1.44
C GLU A 40 -11.01 -16.32 -0.06
N PHE A 41 -10.09 -15.36 -0.01
CA PHE A 41 -9.72 -14.67 1.22
C PHE A 41 -10.89 -13.93 1.86
N MET A 42 -11.70 -13.25 1.04
CA MET A 42 -12.92 -12.57 1.50
C MET A 42 -13.91 -13.57 2.10
N ARG A 43 -14.14 -14.71 1.45
CA ARG A 43 -15.05 -15.76 1.95
C ARG A 43 -14.60 -16.30 3.31
N THR A 44 -13.31 -16.62 3.44
CA THR A 44 -12.73 -17.14 4.69
C THR A 44 -12.88 -16.18 5.86
N ASN A 45 -12.72 -14.87 5.62
CA ASN A 45 -12.66 -13.88 6.70
C ASN A 45 -13.99 -13.14 6.94
N SER A 46 -14.94 -13.19 5.99
CA SER A 46 -16.19 -12.43 6.07
C SER A 46 -17.44 -13.26 6.35
N ASN A 47 -17.40 -14.58 6.08
CA ASN A 47 -18.55 -15.48 6.24
C ASN A 47 -18.48 -16.38 7.49
N SER A 48 -17.61 -16.04 8.45
CA SER A 48 -17.51 -16.73 9.74
C SER A 48 -18.53 -16.21 10.75
N GLU A 49 -18.83 -16.99 11.80
CA GLU A 49 -19.69 -16.57 12.92
C GLU A 49 -19.25 -15.23 13.54
N ASN A 50 -17.94 -14.98 13.55
CA ASN A 50 -17.34 -13.69 13.91
C ASN A 50 -16.61 -13.11 12.69
N PRO A 51 -17.27 -12.30 11.86
CA PRO A 51 -16.68 -11.80 10.63
C PRO A 51 -15.61 -10.75 10.93
N LYS A 52 -14.41 -10.94 10.36
CA LYS A 52 -13.27 -10.05 10.59
C LYS A 52 -13.42 -8.73 9.83
N ARG A 53 -12.75 -7.70 10.32
CA ARG A 53 -12.43 -6.51 9.53
C ARG A 53 -11.28 -6.83 8.59
N ILE A 54 -11.30 -6.26 7.39
CA ILE A 54 -10.30 -6.54 6.36
C ILE A 54 -9.62 -5.22 5.99
N VAL A 55 -8.29 -5.24 5.97
CA VAL A 55 -7.48 -4.10 5.52
C VAL A 55 -6.69 -4.46 4.27
N LEU A 56 -6.76 -3.61 3.25
CA LEU A 56 -5.77 -3.57 2.17
C LEU A 56 -4.61 -2.66 2.58
N VAL A 57 -3.45 -3.25 2.83
CA VAL A 57 -2.19 -2.52 3.03
C VAL A 57 -1.44 -2.51 1.70
N THR A 58 -1.17 -1.32 1.15
CA THR A 58 -0.27 -1.19 0.01
C THR A 58 1.14 -0.78 0.47
N SER A 59 2.19 -1.42 -0.04
CA SER A 59 3.56 -1.19 0.43
C SER A 59 4.60 -1.19 -0.71
N GLY A 60 5.68 -0.42 -0.52
CA GLY A 60 6.77 -0.30 -1.49
C GLY A 60 6.49 0.70 -2.60
N GLY A 61 7.40 0.79 -3.57
CA GLY A 61 7.35 1.75 -4.68
C GLY A 61 6.90 1.13 -5.99
N THR A 62 6.20 1.89 -6.83
CA THR A 62 5.88 1.49 -8.20
C THR A 62 7.00 1.88 -9.16
N THR A 63 7.22 1.07 -10.20
CA THR A 63 8.06 1.45 -11.33
C THR A 63 7.23 1.94 -12.53
N VAL A 64 7.84 2.79 -13.34
CA VAL A 64 7.34 3.19 -14.66
C VAL A 64 8.30 2.64 -15.70
N PRO A 65 7.94 1.59 -16.44
CA PRO A 65 8.77 1.10 -17.54
C PRO A 65 8.87 2.16 -18.64
N LEU A 66 10.04 2.27 -19.27
CA LEU A 66 10.28 3.20 -20.39
C LEU A 66 10.12 2.52 -21.75
N GLU A 67 10.17 1.19 -21.75
CA GLU A 67 10.02 0.32 -22.92
C GLU A 67 9.06 -0.84 -22.59
N GLN A 68 8.28 -1.32 -23.57
CA GLN A 68 7.34 -2.44 -23.34
C GLN A 68 8.12 -3.72 -22.99
N ARG A 69 9.23 -3.98 -23.69
CA ARG A 69 10.25 -4.94 -23.27
C ARG A 69 11.24 -4.22 -22.36
N CYS A 70 10.76 -3.96 -21.15
CA CYS A 70 11.41 -3.10 -20.17
C CYS A 70 12.86 -3.51 -19.90
N VAL A 71 13.79 -2.59 -20.20
CA VAL A 71 15.19 -2.66 -19.75
C VAL A 71 15.46 -1.55 -18.73
N ARG A 72 14.78 -0.42 -18.87
CA ARG A 72 14.92 0.76 -17.99
C ARG A 72 13.57 1.17 -17.44
N TYR A 73 13.58 1.72 -16.23
CA TYR A 73 12.39 2.20 -15.55
C TYR A 73 12.72 3.36 -14.61
N ILE A 74 11.71 4.17 -14.30
CA ILE A 74 11.73 5.13 -13.19
C ILE A 74 11.19 4.40 -11.96
N ASP A 75 11.79 4.58 -10.79
CA ASP A 75 11.35 3.96 -9.54
C ASP A 75 11.04 5.02 -8.49
N ASN A 76 9.96 4.82 -7.73
CA ASN A 76 9.61 5.64 -6.58
C ASN A 76 10.19 4.99 -5.33
N PHE A 77 11.13 5.68 -4.66
CA PHE A 77 11.81 5.12 -3.50
C PHE A 77 10.85 4.78 -2.36
N SER A 78 10.79 3.50 -1.99
CA SER A 78 10.16 3.01 -0.76
C SER A 78 10.67 1.61 -0.44
N SER A 79 11.26 1.43 0.75
CA SER A 79 11.73 0.12 1.20
C SER A 79 10.60 -0.84 1.56
N GLY A 80 9.36 -0.35 1.69
CA GLY A 80 8.21 -1.12 2.15
C GLY A 80 8.14 -1.36 3.67
N HIS A 81 9.10 -0.84 4.45
CA HIS A 81 9.17 -1.06 5.90
C HIS A 81 7.86 -0.67 6.62
N ARG A 82 7.38 0.56 6.42
CA ARG A 82 6.14 1.04 7.06
C ARG A 82 4.96 0.13 6.78
N GLY A 83 4.74 -0.24 5.52
CA GLY A 83 3.61 -1.10 5.16
C GLY A 83 3.74 -2.49 5.77
N ALA A 84 4.94 -3.10 5.71
CA ALA A 84 5.20 -4.40 6.30
C ALA A 84 4.96 -4.41 7.81
N THR A 85 5.58 -3.48 8.53
CA THR A 85 5.40 -3.30 9.97
C THR A 85 3.92 -3.05 10.32
N SER A 86 3.24 -2.14 9.61
CA SER A 86 1.82 -1.85 9.83
C SER A 86 0.93 -3.08 9.67
N ALA A 87 1.21 -3.93 8.68
CA ALA A 87 0.48 -5.17 8.48
C ALA A 87 0.59 -6.12 9.68
N GLU A 88 1.76 -6.21 10.34
CA GLU A 88 1.95 -7.01 11.55
C GLU A 88 1.09 -6.49 12.72
N TYR A 89 1.06 -5.17 12.92
CA TYR A 89 0.22 -4.54 13.95
C TYR A 89 -1.28 -4.72 13.65
N PHE A 90 -1.72 -4.66 12.39
CA PHE A 90 -3.11 -4.96 12.01
C PHE A 90 -3.47 -6.43 12.27
N LEU A 91 -2.59 -7.37 11.92
CA LEU A 91 -2.79 -8.81 12.18
C LEU A 91 -2.92 -9.07 13.69
N ARG A 92 -2.05 -8.46 14.49
CA ARG A 92 -2.10 -8.56 15.96
C ARG A 92 -3.40 -7.98 16.55
N ALA A 93 -3.96 -6.96 15.91
CA ALA A 93 -5.25 -6.37 16.27
C ALA A 93 -6.47 -7.17 15.76
N GLY A 94 -6.25 -8.33 15.12
CA GLY A 94 -7.32 -9.25 14.70
C GLY A 94 -7.88 -8.99 13.29
N TYR A 95 -7.31 -8.05 12.53
CA TYR A 95 -7.70 -7.84 11.13
C TYR A 95 -7.21 -8.98 10.25
N ALA A 96 -7.93 -9.22 9.17
CA ALA A 96 -7.37 -9.92 8.02
C ALA A 96 -6.71 -8.90 7.09
N VAL A 97 -5.50 -9.18 6.61
CA VAL A 97 -4.69 -8.26 5.82
C VAL A 97 -4.52 -8.78 4.39
N VAL A 98 -4.93 -7.98 3.41
CA VAL A 98 -4.44 -8.09 2.04
C VAL A 98 -3.23 -7.17 1.92
N PHE A 99 -2.06 -7.75 1.68
CA PHE A 99 -0.80 -7.05 1.55
C PHE A 99 -0.41 -6.97 0.07
N LEU A 100 -0.71 -5.84 -0.57
CA LEU A 100 -0.32 -5.53 -1.95
C LEU A 100 1.04 -4.83 -1.93
N TYR A 101 2.10 -5.47 -2.43
CA TYR A 101 3.46 -5.01 -2.16
C TYR A 101 4.39 -5.06 -3.37
N ARG A 102 5.41 -4.19 -3.38
CA ARG A 102 6.47 -4.22 -4.38
C ARG A 102 7.38 -5.43 -4.18
N GLU A 103 7.51 -6.27 -5.20
CA GLU A 103 8.45 -7.41 -5.15
C GLU A 103 9.88 -6.96 -4.81
N GLY A 104 10.54 -7.71 -3.91
CA GLY A 104 11.87 -7.37 -3.39
C GLY A 104 11.89 -6.36 -2.23
N THR A 105 10.74 -5.88 -1.75
CA THR A 105 10.67 -4.99 -0.56
C THR A 105 10.35 -5.75 0.73
N TYR A 106 10.50 -5.06 1.87
CA TYR A 106 10.21 -5.64 3.19
C TYR A 106 8.84 -6.33 3.24
N GLN A 107 8.82 -7.50 3.87
CA GLN A 107 7.64 -8.31 4.10
C GLN A 107 7.28 -8.30 5.59
N PRO A 108 5.99 -8.46 5.95
CA PRO A 108 5.59 -8.69 7.33
C PRO A 108 6.38 -9.85 7.93
N PHE A 109 6.82 -9.69 9.17
CA PHE A 109 7.66 -10.59 9.98
C PHE A 109 9.13 -10.69 9.57
N CYS A 110 9.53 -10.05 8.46
CA CYS A 110 10.91 -10.03 7.99
C CYS A 110 11.58 -8.65 8.15
N THR A 111 10.92 -7.69 8.80
CA THR A 111 11.37 -6.29 8.92
C THR A 111 12.61 -6.12 9.80
N SER A 112 12.77 -6.99 10.80
CA SER A 112 13.90 -7.02 11.74
C SER A 112 15.02 -7.99 11.33
N LEU A 113 14.83 -8.74 10.25
CA LEU A 113 15.85 -9.65 9.72
C LEU A 113 16.89 -8.88 8.89
N PRO A 114 18.15 -9.34 8.83
CA PRO A 114 19.17 -8.74 7.99
C PRO A 114 18.87 -8.93 6.50
N ASN A 115 19.69 -8.33 5.63
CA ASN A 115 19.45 -8.34 4.18
C ASN A 115 19.55 -9.74 3.56
N ASN A 116 20.40 -10.63 4.09
CA ASN A 116 20.52 -12.02 3.63
C ASN A 116 20.23 -13.01 4.76
N PRO A 117 18.96 -13.16 5.21
CA PRO A 117 18.64 -13.96 6.39
C PRO A 117 19.11 -15.42 6.29
N LEU A 118 19.07 -16.01 5.09
CA LEU A 118 19.49 -17.40 4.87
C LEU A 118 20.98 -17.61 5.20
N LEU A 119 21.83 -16.65 4.84
CA LEU A 119 23.29 -16.76 5.00
C LEU A 119 23.77 -16.16 6.32
N GLU A 120 23.06 -15.15 6.85
CA GLU A 120 23.45 -14.42 8.05
C GLU A 120 22.82 -15.00 9.32
N CYS A 121 21.61 -15.56 9.21
CA CYS A 121 20.86 -16.03 10.37
C CYS A 121 20.89 -17.54 10.57
N LEU A 122 21.36 -18.33 9.61
CA LEU A 122 21.47 -19.78 9.74
C LEU A 122 22.93 -20.22 9.69
N GLN A 123 23.23 -21.30 10.41
CA GLN A 123 24.53 -21.94 10.48
C GLN A 123 24.40 -23.46 10.40
N VAL A 124 25.44 -24.12 9.91
CA VAL A 124 25.53 -25.59 9.90
C VAL A 124 26.07 -26.06 11.26
N THR A 125 25.37 -26.98 11.91
CA THR A 125 25.81 -27.60 13.17
C THR A 125 26.86 -28.67 12.93
N LYS A 126 27.51 -29.14 14.00
CA LYS A 126 28.53 -30.21 13.91
C LYS A 126 27.97 -31.51 13.31
N GLU A 127 26.67 -31.74 13.48
CA GLU A 127 25.92 -32.89 12.97
C GLU A 127 25.42 -32.69 11.53
N SER A 128 25.91 -31.66 10.81
CA SER A 128 25.47 -31.28 9.46
C SER A 128 23.99 -30.88 9.36
N ASN A 129 23.36 -30.49 10.47
CA ASN A 129 22.02 -29.92 10.48
C ASN A 129 22.06 -28.40 10.29
N ILE A 130 20.93 -27.78 9.96
CA ILE A 130 20.80 -26.32 9.90
C ILE A 130 20.16 -25.83 11.20
N ALA A 131 20.78 -24.83 11.83
CA ALA A 131 20.24 -24.16 13.02
C ALA A 131 20.32 -22.64 12.87
N ALA A 132 19.49 -21.92 13.63
CA ALA A 132 19.60 -20.47 13.72
C ALA A 132 20.86 -20.05 14.48
N CYS A 133 21.52 -18.97 14.03
CA CYS A 133 22.58 -18.31 14.78
C CYS A 133 22.02 -17.77 16.11
N PRO A 134 22.72 -17.93 17.26
CA PRO A 134 22.20 -17.53 18.57
C PRO A 134 21.70 -16.08 18.65
N GLN A 135 22.39 -15.16 17.97
CA GLN A 135 22.01 -13.74 17.94
C GLN A 135 20.67 -13.43 17.25
N TYR A 136 20.20 -14.33 16.36
CA TYR A 136 18.98 -14.16 15.58
C TYR A 136 17.90 -15.20 15.92
N GLU A 137 18.20 -16.14 16.82
CA GLU A 137 17.33 -17.29 17.12
C GLU A 137 15.94 -16.85 17.55
N LYS A 138 15.85 -15.87 18.46
CA LYS A 138 14.57 -15.32 18.93
C LYS A 138 13.77 -14.71 17.77
N THR A 139 14.39 -13.81 17.01
CA THR A 139 13.76 -13.08 15.90
C THR A 139 13.26 -14.04 14.82
N ILE A 140 14.06 -15.04 14.43
CA ILE A 140 13.66 -16.04 13.44
C ILE A 140 12.49 -16.87 13.95
N LYS A 141 12.56 -17.36 15.20
CA LYS A 141 11.48 -18.17 15.77
C LYS A 141 10.17 -17.40 15.79
N GLU A 142 10.19 -16.17 16.28
CA GLU A 142 9.01 -15.29 16.31
C GLU A 142 8.47 -15.04 14.89
N ALA A 143 9.34 -14.74 13.93
CA ALA A 143 8.95 -14.52 12.54
C ALA A 143 8.27 -15.75 11.91
N ILE A 144 8.87 -16.94 12.09
CA ILE A 144 8.33 -18.20 11.56
C ILE A 144 6.99 -18.53 12.22
N ILE A 145 6.91 -18.45 13.55
CA ILE A 145 5.68 -18.76 14.30
C ILE A 145 4.55 -17.83 13.85
N ASN A 146 4.79 -16.52 13.83
CA ASN A 146 3.76 -15.54 13.47
C ASN A 146 3.32 -15.71 12.01
N SER A 147 4.27 -15.90 11.09
CA SER A 147 3.99 -16.16 9.67
C SER A 147 3.16 -17.44 9.48
N HIS A 148 3.49 -18.51 10.20
CA HIS A 148 2.75 -19.76 10.12
C HIS A 148 1.33 -19.62 10.67
N VAL A 149 1.16 -18.96 11.81
CA VAL A 149 -0.17 -18.71 12.41
C VAL A 149 -1.07 -17.98 11.43
N VAL A 150 -0.63 -16.86 10.84
CA VAL A 150 -1.49 -16.08 9.94
C VAL A 150 -1.76 -16.78 8.61
N THR A 151 -0.83 -17.63 8.15
CA THR A 151 -1.02 -18.44 6.95
C THR A 151 -2.04 -19.55 7.19
N SER A 152 -1.90 -20.29 8.30
CA SER A 152 -2.81 -21.36 8.68
C SER A 152 -4.22 -20.85 9.00
N CYS A 153 -4.33 -19.66 9.61
CA CYS A 153 -5.61 -19.00 9.84
C CYS A 153 -6.20 -18.32 8.59
N GLY A 154 -5.45 -18.24 7.48
CA GLY A 154 -5.90 -17.55 6.26
C GLY A 154 -6.14 -16.05 6.45
N THR A 155 -5.44 -15.40 7.38
CA THR A 155 -5.63 -13.97 7.72
C THR A 155 -4.64 -13.04 7.02
N LEU A 156 -3.65 -13.56 6.29
CA LEU A 156 -2.73 -12.76 5.47
C LEU A 156 -2.72 -13.25 4.01
N LEU A 157 -3.10 -12.39 3.08
CA LEU A 157 -2.96 -12.60 1.64
C LEU A 157 -1.90 -11.66 1.08
N LYS A 158 -0.83 -12.20 0.50
CA LYS A 158 0.26 -11.41 -0.12
C LYS A 158 0.11 -11.39 -1.65
N LEU A 159 0.11 -10.20 -2.23
CA LEU A 159 -0.03 -9.98 -3.68
C LEU A 159 1.10 -9.06 -4.16
N PRO A 160 2.04 -9.55 -4.99
CA PRO A 160 3.13 -8.72 -5.48
C PRO A 160 2.68 -7.82 -6.64
N PHE A 161 3.35 -6.68 -6.80
CA PHE A 161 3.37 -5.85 -7.99
C PHE A 161 4.80 -5.34 -8.24
N THR A 162 5.05 -4.83 -9.45
CA THR A 162 6.27 -4.08 -9.76
C THR A 162 5.93 -2.73 -10.38
N THR A 163 5.12 -2.74 -11.43
CA THR A 163 4.84 -1.53 -12.22
C THR A 163 3.64 -0.76 -11.69
N ILE A 164 3.54 0.52 -12.07
CA ILE A 164 2.36 1.35 -11.83
C ILE A 164 1.08 0.75 -12.43
N PHE A 165 1.20 0.10 -13.60
CA PHE A 165 0.07 -0.56 -14.28
C PHE A 165 -0.46 -1.74 -13.46
N GLU A 166 0.44 -2.61 -12.99
CA GLU A 166 0.08 -3.73 -12.13
C GLU A 166 -0.53 -3.25 -10.82
N TYR A 167 0.09 -2.25 -10.18
CA TYR A 167 -0.41 -1.67 -8.94
C TYR A 167 -1.85 -1.16 -9.07
N LEU A 168 -2.15 -0.33 -10.09
CA LEU A 168 -3.46 0.27 -10.24
C LEU A 168 -4.54 -0.73 -10.67
N GLN A 169 -4.21 -1.67 -11.56
CA GLN A 169 -5.12 -2.75 -11.93
C GLN A 169 -5.42 -3.68 -10.73
N ASN A 170 -4.39 -4.04 -9.94
CA ASN A 170 -4.55 -4.83 -8.73
C ASN A 170 -5.38 -4.10 -7.68
N LEU A 171 -5.12 -2.80 -7.47
CA LEU A 171 -5.87 -1.97 -6.53
C LEU A 171 -7.36 -1.97 -6.89
N LYS A 172 -7.71 -1.78 -8.17
CA LYS A 172 -9.10 -1.84 -8.65
C LYS A 172 -9.74 -3.20 -8.38
N LEU A 173 -9.08 -4.28 -8.79
CA LEU A 173 -9.60 -5.65 -8.62
C LEU A 173 -9.87 -5.98 -7.14
N ILE A 174 -8.89 -5.67 -6.28
CA ILE A 174 -8.98 -5.93 -4.84
C ILE A 174 -10.05 -5.02 -4.21
N ALA A 175 -10.07 -3.73 -4.55
CA ALA A 175 -11.02 -2.78 -3.99
C ALA A 175 -12.47 -3.18 -4.27
N SER A 176 -12.77 -3.53 -5.54
CA SER A 176 -14.10 -4.00 -5.92
C SER A 176 -14.53 -5.26 -5.16
N SER A 177 -13.58 -6.14 -4.81
CA SER A 177 -13.86 -7.38 -4.07
C SER A 177 -14.13 -7.09 -2.59
N ILE A 178 -13.27 -6.25 -1.98
CA ILE A 178 -13.36 -5.86 -0.57
C ILE A 178 -14.58 -4.95 -0.31
N SER A 179 -15.06 -4.21 -1.31
CA SER A 179 -16.23 -3.33 -1.21
C SER A 179 -17.48 -4.00 -0.63
N SER A 180 -17.63 -5.31 -0.86
CA SER A 180 -18.74 -6.14 -0.38
C SER A 180 -18.94 -6.13 1.15
N ILE A 181 -17.91 -5.83 1.95
CA ILE A 181 -18.03 -5.76 3.42
C ILE A 181 -18.27 -4.34 3.96
N GLY A 182 -18.43 -3.35 3.08
CA GLY A 182 -18.79 -1.99 3.43
C GLY A 182 -17.84 -1.32 4.43
N SER A 183 -18.39 -0.77 5.50
CA SER A 183 -17.63 -0.05 6.53
C SER A 183 -16.64 -0.90 7.32
N ARG A 184 -16.65 -2.24 7.18
CA ARG A 184 -15.64 -3.12 7.79
C ARG A 184 -14.34 -3.20 6.99
N ALA A 185 -14.33 -2.65 5.77
CA ALA A 185 -13.16 -2.55 4.92
C ALA A 185 -12.32 -1.32 5.29
N LEU A 186 -10.99 -1.50 5.35
CA LEU A 186 -10.02 -0.42 5.50
C LEU A 186 -9.01 -0.42 4.35
N PHE A 187 -8.68 0.76 3.83
CA PHE A 187 -7.61 0.94 2.87
C PHE A 187 -6.48 1.73 3.52
N TYR A 188 -5.30 1.11 3.64
CA TYR A 188 -4.08 1.70 4.18
C TYR A 188 -3.07 1.86 3.05
N LEU A 189 -3.11 3.01 2.38
CA LEU A 189 -2.45 3.24 1.09
C LEU A 189 -1.04 3.82 1.26
N ALA A 190 -0.13 3.02 1.82
CA ALA A 190 1.25 3.43 2.14
C ALA A 190 2.27 3.22 0.99
N ALA A 191 1.84 2.83 -0.21
CA ALA A 191 2.73 2.66 -1.35
C ALA A 191 3.18 4.02 -1.91
N ALA A 192 4.43 4.08 -2.39
CA ALA A 192 4.95 5.23 -3.11
C ALA A 192 4.61 5.09 -4.60
N VAL A 193 3.42 5.60 -4.96
CA VAL A 193 2.86 5.52 -6.31
C VAL A 193 3.45 6.63 -7.19
N SER A 194 3.84 6.28 -8.41
CA SER A 194 4.36 7.24 -9.39
C SER A 194 3.29 8.26 -9.78
N ASP A 195 3.63 9.55 -9.76
CA ASP A 195 2.72 10.63 -10.17
C ASP A 195 2.66 10.83 -11.68
N PHE A 196 3.67 10.31 -12.39
CA PHE A 196 3.82 10.41 -13.84
C PHE A 196 4.14 9.05 -14.44
N TYR A 197 3.73 8.80 -15.68
CA TYR A 197 4.02 7.56 -16.40
C TYR A 197 4.17 7.78 -17.90
N VAL A 198 4.66 6.77 -18.62
CA VAL A 198 4.64 6.73 -20.09
C VAL A 198 3.43 5.89 -20.53
N PRO A 199 2.47 6.42 -21.30
CA PRO A 199 1.35 5.65 -21.83
C PRO A 199 1.83 4.44 -22.62
N TRP A 200 1.26 3.27 -22.34
CA TRP A 200 1.71 1.98 -22.89
C TRP A 200 1.75 1.97 -24.43
N GLU A 201 0.74 2.56 -25.06
CA GLU A 201 0.62 2.67 -26.52
C GLU A 201 1.70 3.56 -27.15
N SER A 202 2.17 4.56 -26.41
CA SER A 202 3.23 5.47 -26.86
C SER A 202 4.65 4.96 -26.55
N MET A 203 4.75 3.85 -25.83
CA MET A 203 6.01 3.32 -25.32
C MET A 203 6.78 2.56 -26.40
N ALA A 204 8.10 2.76 -26.46
CA ALA A 204 8.96 2.00 -27.36
C ALA A 204 8.88 0.49 -27.06
N VAL A 205 8.73 -0.35 -28.09
CA VAL A 205 8.64 -1.81 -27.88
C VAL A 205 9.95 -2.40 -27.36
N HIS A 206 11.08 -1.89 -27.85
CA HIS A 206 12.42 -2.39 -27.58
C HIS A 206 13.29 -1.35 -26.85
N LYS A 207 14.40 -1.81 -26.26
CA LYS A 207 15.42 -0.98 -25.60
C LYS A 207 15.75 0.26 -26.45
N ILE A 208 15.56 1.43 -25.87
CA ILE A 208 15.91 2.71 -26.52
C ILE A 208 17.43 2.78 -26.72
N GLN A 209 17.86 3.04 -27.96
CA GLN A 209 19.28 3.07 -28.34
C GLN A 209 19.92 4.41 -27.94
N SER A 210 21.18 4.36 -27.47
CA SER A 210 21.91 5.53 -26.95
C SER A 210 22.75 6.26 -28.01
N SER A 211 22.70 5.82 -29.28
CA SER A 211 23.51 6.39 -30.37
C SER A 211 22.91 7.66 -30.98
N SER A 212 21.68 8.02 -30.63
CA SER A 212 20.90 9.08 -31.30
C SER A 212 20.97 10.45 -30.62
N GLY A 213 21.83 10.65 -29.62
CA GLY A 213 21.95 11.90 -28.87
C GLY A 213 21.21 11.88 -27.52
N PRO A 214 20.85 13.04 -26.94
CA PRO A 214 20.15 13.11 -25.67
C PRO A 214 18.78 12.42 -25.72
N LEU A 215 18.36 11.85 -24.60
CA LEU A 215 17.07 11.16 -24.48
C LEU A 215 16.01 12.12 -23.93
N ASP A 216 15.09 12.54 -24.80
CA ASP A 216 13.89 13.28 -24.40
C ASP A 216 12.76 12.30 -24.09
N MET A 217 12.21 12.37 -22.88
CA MET A 217 11.06 11.57 -22.46
C MET A 217 9.88 12.44 -22.05
N ARG A 218 8.74 12.18 -22.68
CA ARG A 218 7.47 12.80 -22.31
C ARG A 218 6.72 11.88 -21.36
N LEU A 219 6.54 12.33 -20.13
CA LEU A 219 5.70 11.67 -19.15
C LEU A 219 4.35 12.39 -19.07
N VAL A 220 3.28 11.64 -18.82
CA VAL A 220 1.94 12.18 -18.56
C VAL A 220 1.57 11.93 -17.10
N GLN A 221 0.64 12.71 -16.56
CA GLN A 221 0.22 12.57 -15.18
C GLN A 221 -0.61 11.28 -15.00
N VAL A 222 -0.37 10.55 -13.91
CA VAL A 222 -1.21 9.41 -13.53
C VAL A 222 -2.59 9.92 -13.11
N PRO A 223 -3.69 9.32 -13.62
CA PRO A 223 -5.03 9.70 -13.25
C PRO A 223 -5.29 9.61 -11.75
N LYS A 224 -6.29 10.36 -11.25
CA LYS A 224 -6.54 10.48 -9.80
C LYS A 224 -7.35 9.31 -9.24
N MET A 225 -6.72 8.13 -9.20
CA MET A 225 -7.34 6.84 -8.82
C MET A 225 -7.95 6.81 -7.42
N LEU A 226 -7.50 7.66 -6.50
CA LEU A 226 -8.07 7.75 -5.15
C LEU A 226 -9.53 8.24 -5.14
N LEU A 227 -9.91 9.07 -6.12
CA LEU A 227 -11.28 9.53 -6.27
C LEU A 227 -12.21 8.36 -6.63
N MET A 228 -11.79 7.53 -7.59
CA MET A 228 -12.53 6.32 -7.99
C MET A 228 -12.65 5.31 -6.85
N LEU A 229 -11.59 5.15 -6.05
CA LEU A 229 -11.64 4.29 -4.87
C LEU A 229 -12.79 4.71 -3.94
N ARG A 230 -12.93 6.02 -3.70
CA ARG A 230 -13.89 6.61 -2.77
C ARG A 230 -15.29 6.75 -3.34
N ARG A 231 -15.43 6.92 -4.65
CA ARG A 231 -16.74 7.10 -5.30
C ARG A 231 -17.33 5.77 -5.75
N ASP A 232 -16.52 4.91 -6.36
CA ASP A 232 -17.03 3.79 -7.16
C ASP A 232 -16.55 2.43 -6.65
N TRP A 233 -15.26 2.27 -6.35
CA TRP A 233 -14.71 0.94 -6.05
C TRP A 233 -15.05 0.49 -4.64
N ALA A 234 -14.90 1.36 -3.62
CA ALA A 234 -15.14 1.05 -2.22
C ALA A 234 -15.69 2.24 -1.41
N PRO A 235 -16.86 2.79 -1.77
CA PRO A 235 -17.35 4.05 -1.23
C PRO A 235 -17.68 4.05 0.27
N LYS A 236 -17.94 2.88 0.84
CA LYS A 236 -18.26 2.72 2.27
C LYS A 236 -17.03 2.38 3.12
N ALA A 237 -15.88 2.14 2.51
CA ALA A 237 -14.69 1.71 3.23
C ALA A 237 -14.00 2.88 3.94
N PHE A 238 -13.29 2.58 5.02
CA PHE A 238 -12.45 3.53 5.72
C PHE A 238 -11.12 3.69 4.98
N CYS A 239 -10.84 4.86 4.41
CA CYS A 239 -9.64 5.08 3.58
C CYS A 239 -8.64 6.03 4.22
N ILE A 240 -7.39 5.55 4.25
CA ILE A 240 -6.22 6.23 4.77
C ILE A 240 -5.20 6.33 3.64
N SER A 241 -4.76 7.56 3.37
CA SER A 241 -3.69 7.83 2.41
C SER A 241 -2.46 8.41 3.09
N PHE A 242 -1.33 8.38 2.39
CA PHE A 242 -0.05 8.88 2.89
C PHE A 242 0.43 10.07 2.07
N LYS A 243 1.08 11.02 2.76
CA LYS A 243 1.84 12.10 2.13
C LYS A 243 3.23 12.16 2.73
N LEU A 244 4.21 11.98 1.85
CA LEU A 244 5.62 12.11 2.13
C LEU A 244 6.13 13.41 1.52
N GLU A 245 6.76 14.25 2.33
CA GLU A 245 7.43 15.47 1.88
C GLU A 245 8.77 15.62 2.60
N THR A 246 9.66 16.44 2.04
CA THR A 246 10.92 16.84 2.68
C THR A 246 10.81 18.18 3.42
N ASP A 247 9.77 18.97 3.14
CA ASP A 247 9.51 20.25 3.79
C ASP A 247 8.22 20.18 4.62
N LYS A 248 8.36 20.41 5.94
CA LYS A 248 7.25 20.40 6.90
C LYS A 248 6.22 21.50 6.60
N ASN A 249 6.63 22.62 6.02
CA ASN A 249 5.76 23.77 5.77
C ASN A 249 4.69 23.46 4.72
N ILE A 250 5.03 22.65 3.71
CA ILE A 250 4.10 22.24 2.66
C ILE A 250 3.37 20.93 2.99
N LEU A 251 3.94 20.11 3.87
CA LEU A 251 3.43 18.77 4.21
C LEU A 251 1.98 18.81 4.71
N LEU A 252 1.70 19.62 5.72
CA LEU A 252 0.34 19.71 6.29
C LEU A 252 -0.66 20.28 5.29
N LYS A 253 -0.25 21.29 4.51
CA LYS A 253 -1.10 21.86 3.45
C LYS A 253 -1.45 20.82 2.40
N LYS A 254 -0.47 20.04 1.93
CA LYS A 254 -0.69 18.97 0.94
C LYS A 254 -1.52 17.82 1.51
N ALA A 255 -1.32 17.46 2.77
CA ALA A 255 -2.12 16.45 3.45
C ALA A 255 -3.58 16.89 3.62
N GLY A 256 -3.83 18.12 4.06
CA GLY A 256 -5.19 18.69 4.12
C GLY A 256 -5.85 18.80 2.75
N THR A 257 -5.09 19.21 1.72
CA THR A 257 -5.60 19.23 0.33
C THR A 257 -6.01 17.84 -0.14
N ALA A 258 -5.22 16.80 0.16
CA ALA A 258 -5.54 15.43 -0.19
C ALA A 258 -6.75 14.88 0.60
N LEU A 259 -6.86 15.26 1.87
CA LEU A 259 -8.00 14.90 2.73
C LEU A 259 -9.30 15.39 2.11
N GLU A 260 -9.39 16.68 1.79
CA GLU A 260 -10.60 17.27 1.21
C GLU A 260 -10.84 16.80 -0.23
N LYS A 261 -9.81 16.88 -1.09
CA LYS A 261 -9.94 16.56 -2.52
C LYS A 261 -10.42 15.13 -2.78
N TYR A 262 -9.92 14.17 -2.01
CA TYR A 262 -10.29 12.77 -2.17
C TYR A 262 -11.27 12.29 -1.10
N ASN A 263 -11.78 13.20 -0.27
CA ASN A 263 -12.66 12.88 0.86
C ASN A 263 -12.10 11.76 1.75
N MET A 264 -10.81 11.73 2.06
CA MET A 264 -10.21 10.67 2.89
C MET A 264 -10.68 10.74 4.34
N ASP A 265 -10.70 9.61 5.05
CA ASP A 265 -11.00 9.61 6.49
C ASP A 265 -9.80 10.11 7.29
N MET A 266 -8.59 9.72 6.85
CA MET A 266 -7.33 10.14 7.45
C MET A 266 -6.24 10.31 6.37
N VAL A 267 -5.36 11.29 6.54
CA VAL A 267 -4.12 11.40 5.78
C VAL A 267 -2.95 11.38 6.75
N VAL A 268 -2.05 10.41 6.58
CA VAL A 268 -0.82 10.33 7.36
C VAL A 268 0.26 11.15 6.66
N ALA A 269 0.63 12.27 7.28
CA ALA A 269 1.70 13.14 6.87
C ALA A 269 3.01 12.72 7.55
N ASN A 270 4.02 12.40 6.76
CA ASN A 270 5.33 12.01 7.26
C ASN A 270 6.44 12.79 6.56
N GLU A 271 7.29 13.46 7.33
CA GLU A 271 8.49 14.11 6.80
C GLU A 271 9.59 13.06 6.60
N LEU A 272 10.32 13.13 5.49
CA LEU A 272 11.24 12.08 5.06
C LEU A 272 12.23 11.66 6.15
N LEU A 273 12.90 12.60 6.81
CA LEU A 273 13.96 12.30 7.78
C LEU A 273 13.40 11.76 9.10
N THR A 274 12.25 12.27 9.54
CA THR A 274 11.63 11.92 10.83
C THR A 274 10.56 10.84 10.74
N ARG A 275 10.28 10.30 9.54
CA ARG A 275 9.17 9.35 9.30
C ARG A 275 9.14 8.12 10.21
N LYS A 276 10.28 7.66 10.73
CA LYS A 276 10.35 6.51 11.66
C LYS A 276 10.05 6.87 13.12
N GLU A 277 10.15 8.16 13.45
CA GLU A 277 10.04 8.68 14.81
C GLU A 277 8.69 9.36 15.06
N GLU A 278 8.16 10.04 14.05
CA GLU A 278 6.95 10.84 14.17
C GLU A 278 6.16 10.88 12.85
N VAL A 279 4.84 10.86 12.98
CA VAL A 279 3.91 11.17 11.89
C VAL A 279 2.80 12.09 12.40
N ILE A 280 2.23 12.88 11.51
CA ILE A 280 1.05 13.71 11.81
C ILE A 280 -0.14 13.12 11.07
N VAL A 281 -1.18 12.78 11.81
CA VAL A 281 -2.42 12.26 11.28
C VAL A 281 -3.41 13.40 11.12
N VAL A 282 -3.70 13.74 9.86
CA VAL A 282 -4.61 14.83 9.48
C VAL A 282 -6.01 14.26 9.27
N THR A 283 -7.00 14.83 9.95
CA THR A 283 -8.41 14.44 9.87
C THR A 283 -9.30 15.68 9.82
N LYS A 284 -10.59 15.53 9.47
CA LYS A 284 -11.57 16.63 9.53
C LYS A 284 -11.77 17.19 10.94
N GLY A 285 -11.51 16.37 11.97
CA GLY A 285 -11.59 16.77 13.38
C GLY A 285 -10.31 17.37 13.94
N GLY A 286 -9.29 17.61 13.12
CA GLY A 286 -7.99 18.16 13.51
C GLY A 286 -6.82 17.20 13.32
N ASN A 287 -5.64 17.69 13.70
CA ASN A 287 -4.37 16.98 13.52
C ASN A 287 -3.94 16.30 14.82
N VAL A 288 -3.47 15.06 14.71
CA VAL A 288 -2.94 14.28 15.85
C VAL A 288 -1.49 13.92 15.56
N VAL A 289 -0.57 14.30 16.46
CA VAL A 289 0.84 13.89 16.37
C VAL A 289 0.99 12.50 16.98
N VAL A 290 1.61 11.59 16.26
CA VAL A 290 1.89 10.22 16.69
C VAL A 290 3.40 10.03 16.71
N GLN A 291 3.94 9.65 17.86
CA GLN A 291 5.38 9.49 18.07
C GLN A 291 5.71 8.07 18.49
N ARG A 292 6.86 7.57 18.03
CA ARG A 292 7.48 6.35 18.49
C ARG A 292 7.81 6.46 19.98
N ASP A 293 7.60 5.38 20.74
CA ASP A 293 8.09 5.29 22.11
C ASP A 293 9.63 5.22 22.12
N ARG A 294 10.28 6.29 22.58
CA ARG A 294 11.75 6.37 22.63
C ARG A 294 12.36 5.62 23.82
N THR A 295 11.54 5.17 24.78
CA THR A 295 12.02 4.39 25.93
C THR A 295 12.33 2.93 25.55
N ARG A 296 11.76 2.47 24.42
CA ARG A 296 11.90 1.13 23.89
C ARG A 296 12.73 1.13 22.60
N ALA A 297 13.80 0.35 22.58
CA ALA A 297 14.68 0.25 21.42
C ALA A 297 13.97 -0.37 20.20
N ASP A 298 13.07 -1.32 20.46
CA ASP A 298 12.28 -2.11 19.51
C ASP A 298 10.95 -1.46 19.11
N ALA A 299 10.63 -0.27 19.62
CA ALA A 299 9.36 0.38 19.32
C ALA A 299 9.34 0.98 17.91
N ASP A 300 8.20 0.81 17.25
CA ASP A 300 7.88 1.42 15.96
C ASP A 300 6.84 2.54 16.14
N VAL A 301 6.90 3.58 15.30
CA VAL A 301 5.83 4.58 15.22
C VAL A 301 4.50 3.96 14.75
N GLU A 302 4.58 2.83 14.04
CA GLU A 302 3.42 2.04 13.61
C GLU A 302 2.58 1.53 14.79
N GLU A 303 3.16 1.24 15.96
CA GLU A 303 2.40 0.74 17.12
C GLU A 303 1.29 1.73 17.56
N PRO A 304 1.62 2.97 17.97
CA PRO A 304 0.61 3.95 18.35
C PRO A 304 -0.22 4.43 17.15
N LEU A 305 0.33 4.43 15.93
CA LEU A 305 -0.40 4.80 14.72
C LEU A 305 -1.54 3.81 14.44
N ILE A 306 -1.26 2.51 14.46
CA ILE A 306 -2.28 1.49 14.23
C ILE A 306 -3.31 1.54 15.36
N LYS A 307 -2.90 1.72 16.63
CA LYS A 307 -3.85 1.90 17.74
C LYS A 307 -4.85 3.03 17.47
N LEU A 308 -4.36 4.21 17.08
CA LEU A 308 -5.22 5.35 16.73
C LEU A 308 -6.18 5.01 15.57
N ILE A 309 -5.69 4.33 14.53
CA ILE A 309 -6.51 3.93 13.38
C ILE A 309 -7.61 2.95 13.78
N LEU A 310 -7.30 1.97 14.64
CA LEU A 310 -8.26 0.98 15.12
C LEU A 310 -9.42 1.64 15.87
N ASP A 311 -9.11 2.62 16.73
CA ASP A 311 -10.12 3.37 17.49
C ASP A 311 -11.04 4.15 16.55
N ARG A 312 -10.46 4.86 15.57
CA ARG A 312 -11.21 5.67 14.58
C ARG A 312 -12.06 4.81 13.66
N HIS A 313 -11.51 3.70 13.16
CA HIS A 313 -12.27 2.79 12.31
C HIS A 313 -13.42 2.13 13.08
N SER A 314 -13.22 1.78 14.36
CA SER A 314 -14.30 1.23 15.21
C SER A 314 -15.44 2.21 15.43
N ALA A 315 -15.12 3.48 15.67
CA ALA A 315 -16.12 4.55 15.77
C ALA A 315 -16.88 4.71 14.45
N SER A 316 -16.18 4.70 13.31
CA SER A 316 -16.80 4.79 11.99
C SER A 316 -17.76 3.64 11.70
N VAL A 317 -17.37 2.40 12.01
CA VAL A 317 -18.25 1.23 11.84
C VAL A 317 -19.52 1.37 12.67
N SER A 318 -19.40 1.81 13.93
CA SER A 318 -20.53 1.95 14.86
C SER A 318 -21.48 3.09 14.52
N SER A 319 -21.01 4.10 13.78
CA SER A 319 -21.84 5.23 13.33
C SER A 319 -22.71 4.92 12.10
N VAL A 320 -22.43 3.81 11.40
CA VAL A 320 -23.09 3.40 10.16
C VAL A 320 -24.06 2.22 10.39
N SER A 321 -23.93 1.53 11.53
CA SER A 321 -24.86 0.49 12.01
C SER A 321 -26.06 1.10 12.71
#